data_AF-A0A534R3N0-F1
#
_entry.id   AF-A0A534R3N0-F1
#
_cell.length_a   1.000
_cell.length_b   1.000
_cell.length_c   1.000
_cell.angle_alpha   90.00
_cell.angle_beta   90.00
_cell.angle_gamma   90.00
#
_symmetry.space_group_name_H-M   'P 1'
#
loop_
_entity.id
_entity.type
_entity.pdbx_description
1 polymer ?
#
loop_
_entity_poly.entity_id
_entity_poly.type
_entity_poly.pdbx_seq_one_letter_code
_entity_poly.pdbx_strand_id
1 'polypeptide(L)'
;MLPVQYLRATGGHRMEPQKRLMVAVLQTVLDDFRGSGYRCAAGFPAPKDQRAYAQARAYVASTDRTWPFSFENLCEAIGLDATGLRQELRATGASE
;
A
#
# COMPACT_ATOMS: atom_id res chain seq x y z
N MET A 1 18.33 -4.98 33.10
CA MET A 1 17.09 -5.71 32.73
C MET A 1 16.51 -5.06 31.48
N LEU A 2 16.36 -5.80 30.38
CA LEU A 2 15.69 -5.32 29.17
C LEU A 2 14.16 -5.47 29.33
N PRO A 3 13.35 -4.54 28.81
CA PRO A 3 11.89 -4.60 28.95
C PRO A 3 11.30 -5.87 28.33
N VAL A 4 10.29 -6.46 28.98
CA VAL A 4 9.64 -7.72 28.57
C VAL A 4 9.05 -7.69 27.16
N GLN A 5 8.80 -6.50 26.59
CA GLN A 5 8.44 -6.34 25.17
C GLN A 5 9.49 -6.86 24.18
N TYR A 6 10.77 -6.99 24.58
CA TYR A 6 11.81 -7.60 23.74
C TYR A 6 11.82 -9.13 23.82
N LEU A 7 11.20 -9.73 24.84
CA LEU A 7 11.26 -11.17 25.10
C LEU A 7 10.27 -11.99 24.26
N ARG A 8 9.40 -11.34 23.47
CA ARG A 8 8.37 -12.02 22.68
C ARG A 8 8.80 -12.39 21.26
N ALA A 9 10.06 -12.20 20.91
CA ALA A 9 10.63 -12.67 19.65
C ALA A 9 11.11 -14.13 19.76
N THR A 10 10.20 -15.06 20.07
CA THR A 10 10.51 -16.49 20.02
C THR A 10 9.55 -17.21 19.08
N GLY A 11 10.09 -17.66 17.95
CA GLY A 11 9.70 -18.92 17.32
C GLY A 11 8.44 -18.93 16.47
N GLY A 12 8.57 -18.48 15.23
CA GLY A 12 7.67 -18.76 14.13
C GLY A 12 8.00 -17.81 12.99
N HIS A 13 7.86 -18.23 11.73
CA HIS A 13 8.01 -17.37 10.55
C HIS A 13 6.85 -16.35 10.48
N ARG A 14 6.64 -15.62 11.57
CA ARG A 14 5.63 -14.60 11.74
C ARG A 14 6.30 -13.34 11.26
N MET A 15 5.90 -12.86 10.09
CA MET A 15 6.39 -11.59 9.58
C MET A 15 6.40 -10.55 10.72
N GLU A 16 7.54 -9.85 10.84
CA GLU A 16 7.71 -8.78 11.81
C GLU A 16 6.45 -7.89 11.83
N PRO A 17 5.91 -7.52 13.01
CA PRO A 17 4.67 -6.76 13.08
C PRO A 17 4.69 -5.50 12.21
N GLN A 18 5.86 -4.88 12.05
CA GLN A 18 6.15 -3.78 11.15
C GLN A 18 5.96 -4.18 9.68
N LYS A 19 6.53 -5.30 9.24
CA LYS A 19 6.36 -5.80 7.85
C LYS A 19 4.91 -6.14 7.55
N ARG A 20 4.15 -6.70 8.49
CA ARG A 20 2.71 -6.94 8.30
C ARG A 20 1.94 -5.65 8.11
N LEU A 21 2.27 -4.62 8.90
CA LEU A 21 1.66 -3.30 8.74
C LEU A 21 2.02 -2.69 7.37
N MET A 22 3.28 -2.82 6.94
CA MET A 22 3.74 -2.38 5.62
C MET A 22 2.95 -3.04 4.48
N VAL A 23 2.75 -4.36 4.55
CA VAL A 23 1.93 -5.10 3.59
C VAL A 23 0.46 -4.65 3.66
N ALA A 24 -0.09 -4.46 4.85
CA ALA A 24 -1.48 -3.99 5.00
C ALA A 24 -1.69 -2.60 4.39
N VAL A 25 -0.76 -1.67 4.61
CA VAL A 25 -0.79 -0.34 3.99
C VAL A 25 -0.75 -0.47 2.47
N LEU A 26 0.16 -1.30 1.93
CA LEU A 26 0.24 -1.53 0.49
C LEU A 26 -1.07 -2.12 -0.06
N GLN A 27 -1.67 -3.11 0.62
CA GLN A 27 -2.96 -3.68 0.21
C GLN A 27 -4.08 -2.64 0.23
N THR A 28 -4.16 -1.78 1.24
CA THR A 28 -5.15 -0.68 1.26
C THR A 28 -4.98 0.24 0.06
N VAL A 29 -3.76 0.61 -0.30
CA VAL A 29 -3.49 1.43 -1.49
C VAL A 29 -3.98 0.71 -2.75
N LEU A 30 -3.67 -0.58 -2.91
CA LEU A 30 -4.13 -1.38 -4.06
C LEU A 30 -5.66 -1.52 -4.10
N ASP A 31 -6.30 -1.67 -2.95
CA ASP A 31 -7.76 -1.74 -2.82
C ASP A 31 -8.41 -0.40 -3.18
N ASP A 32 -7.78 0.73 -2.88
CA ASP A 32 -8.25 2.05 -3.33
C ASP A 32 -8.16 2.20 -4.86
N PHE A 33 -7.14 1.61 -5.50
CA PHE A 33 -7.07 1.52 -6.97
C PHE A 33 -8.15 0.59 -7.56
N ARG A 34 -8.41 -0.56 -6.93
CA ARG A 34 -9.37 -1.57 -7.40
C ARG A 34 -10.84 -1.21 -7.10
N GLY A 35 -11.07 -0.54 -5.98
CA GLY A 35 -12.38 -0.13 -5.50
C GLY A 35 -13.08 0.85 -6.43
N SER A 36 -12.29 1.62 -7.20
CA SER A 36 -12.75 2.42 -8.33
C SER A 36 -13.30 1.51 -9.45
N GLY A 37 -12.50 0.54 -9.92
CA GLY A 37 -12.87 -0.33 -11.05
C GLY A 37 -14.03 -1.30 -10.76
N TYR A 38 -14.07 -1.92 -9.57
CA TYR A 38 -15.14 -2.87 -9.22
C TYR A 38 -16.50 -2.19 -9.08
N ARG A 39 -16.57 -0.99 -8.49
CA ARG A 39 -17.83 -0.26 -8.30
C ARG A 39 -18.32 0.45 -9.56
N CYS A 40 -17.39 0.89 -10.43
CA CYS A 40 -17.71 1.35 -11.79
C CYS A 40 -18.34 0.21 -12.60
N ALA A 41 -17.74 -0.98 -12.59
CA ALA A 41 -18.27 -2.17 -13.26
C ALA A 41 -19.64 -2.63 -12.70
N ALA A 42 -19.90 -2.34 -11.42
CA ALA A 42 -21.17 -2.66 -10.76
C ALA A 42 -22.22 -1.53 -10.81
N GLY A 43 -21.95 -0.40 -11.49
CA GLY A 43 -22.93 0.67 -11.73
C GLY A 43 -23.31 1.51 -10.50
N PHE A 44 -22.51 1.49 -9.42
CA PHE A 44 -22.77 2.30 -8.23
C PHE A 44 -22.24 3.74 -8.39
N PRO A 45 -22.96 4.77 -7.91
CA PRO A 45 -22.51 6.16 -8.01
C PRO A 45 -21.21 6.40 -7.23
N ALA A 46 -20.25 7.08 -7.86
CA ALA A 46 -18.84 7.16 -7.43
C ALA A 46 -18.37 8.49 -6.77
N PRO A 47 -19.02 9.06 -5.73
CA PRO A 47 -18.48 10.28 -5.10
C PRO A 47 -17.41 10.04 -4.03
N LYS A 48 -17.36 8.86 -3.40
CA LYS A 48 -16.40 8.59 -2.30
C LYS A 48 -15.10 7.93 -2.78
N ASP A 49 -15.16 7.16 -3.86
CA ASP A 49 -14.03 6.38 -4.37
C ASP A 49 -13.05 7.21 -5.20
N GLN A 50 -13.51 8.26 -5.88
CA GLN A 50 -12.61 9.13 -6.66
C GLN A 50 -11.61 9.90 -5.78
N ARG A 51 -12.02 10.27 -4.57
CA ARG A 51 -11.12 10.91 -3.58
C ARG A 51 -10.11 9.91 -3.03
N ALA A 52 -10.52 8.69 -2.71
CA ALA A 52 -9.64 7.63 -2.25
C ALA A 52 -8.60 7.28 -3.33
N TYR A 53 -9.06 7.11 -4.58
CA TYR A 53 -8.18 6.91 -5.73
C TYR A 53 -7.18 8.07 -5.91
N ALA A 54 -7.64 9.32 -5.85
CA ALA A 54 -6.76 10.49 -5.97
C ALA A 54 -5.71 10.55 -4.85
N GLN A 55 -6.08 10.22 -3.61
CA GLN A 55 -5.15 10.14 -2.48
C GLN A 55 -4.15 9.00 -2.66
N ALA A 56 -4.60 7.81 -3.03
CA ALA A 56 -3.74 6.66 -3.31
C ALA A 56 -2.76 6.97 -4.45
N ARG A 57 -3.21 7.63 -5.51
CA ARG A 57 -2.37 8.07 -6.63
C ARG A 57 -1.33 9.10 -6.20
N ALA A 58 -1.71 10.08 -5.39
CA ALA A 58 -0.77 11.07 -4.85
C ALA A 58 0.28 10.42 -3.94
N TYR A 59 -0.13 9.45 -3.11
CA TYR A 59 0.76 8.68 -2.25
C TYR A 59 1.77 7.85 -3.06
N VAL A 60 1.31 7.11 -4.07
CA VAL A 60 2.17 6.30 -4.95
C VAL A 60 3.11 7.17 -5.81
N ALA A 61 2.66 8.36 -6.21
CA ALA A 61 3.48 9.32 -6.94
C ALA A 61 4.53 10.03 -6.07
N SER A 62 4.37 10.00 -4.74
CA SER A 62 5.34 10.59 -3.82
C SER A 62 6.67 9.85 -3.89
N THR A 63 7.76 10.61 -3.95
CA THR A 63 9.15 10.13 -3.86
C THR A 63 9.73 10.39 -2.47
N ASP A 64 8.90 10.83 -1.52
CA ASP A 64 9.33 11.10 -0.14
C ASP A 64 9.79 9.79 0.52
N ARG A 65 10.96 9.82 1.17
CA ARG A 65 11.52 8.69 1.94
C ARG A 65 11.71 9.02 3.43
N THR A 66 11.27 10.21 3.87
CA THR A 66 11.44 10.66 5.25
C THR A 66 10.57 9.90 6.24
N TRP A 67 9.45 9.31 5.78
CA TRP A 67 8.53 8.56 6.62
C TRP A 67 8.70 7.04 6.46
N PRO A 68 8.69 6.24 7.54
CA PRO A 68 8.91 4.78 7.46
C PRO A 68 7.90 4.01 6.59
N PHE A 69 6.70 4.57 6.41
CA PHE A 69 5.65 4.02 5.55
C PHE A 69 5.47 4.85 4.28
N SER A 70 6.51 5.55 3.83
CA SER A 70 6.56 6.08 2.47
C SER A 70 6.49 4.96 1.44
N PHE A 71 5.87 5.22 0.29
CA PHE A 71 5.72 4.21 -0.78
C PHE A 71 7.05 3.56 -1.19
N GLU A 72 8.08 4.39 -1.36
CA GLU A 72 9.45 3.94 -1.67
C GLU A 72 10.00 2.98 -0.59
N ASN A 73 9.86 3.36 0.68
CA ASN A 73 10.33 2.58 1.83
C ASN A 73 9.54 1.28 2.00
N LEU A 74 8.23 1.28 1.68
CA LEU A 74 7.40 0.07 1.66
C LEU A 74 7.87 -0.90 0.57
N CYS A 75 8.09 -0.39 -0.64
CA CYS A 75 8.55 -1.20 -1.76
C CYS A 75 9.91 -1.82 -1.44
N GLU A 76 10.86 -1.03 -0.92
CA GLU A 76 12.17 -1.50 -0.50
C GLU A 76 12.08 -2.57 0.61
N ALA A 77 11.27 -2.34 1.65
CA ALA A 77 11.12 -3.26 2.77
C ALA A 77 10.49 -4.62 2.39
N ILE A 78 9.69 -4.64 1.32
CA ILE A 78 9.00 -5.83 0.80
C ILE A 78 9.77 -6.47 -0.38
N GLY A 79 10.79 -5.79 -0.92
CA GLY A 79 11.57 -6.27 -2.07
C GLY A 79 10.86 -6.06 -3.42
N LEU A 80 9.99 -5.05 -3.52
CA LEU A 80 9.30 -4.66 -4.74
C LEU A 80 10.01 -3.49 -5.43
N ASP A 81 9.99 -3.47 -6.76
CA ASP A 81 10.40 -2.28 -7.51
C ASP A 81 9.27 -1.23 -7.51
N ALA A 82 9.54 -0.11 -6.85
CA ALA A 82 8.62 1.03 -6.77
C ALA A 82 8.29 1.59 -8.17
N THR A 83 9.24 1.56 -9.11
CA THR A 83 9.05 2.11 -10.45
C THR A 83 8.15 1.23 -11.29
N GLY A 84 8.41 -0.07 -11.34
CA GLY A 84 7.56 -1.05 -12.00
C GLY A 84 6.13 -1.05 -11.43
N LEU A 85 5.98 -1.01 -10.10
CA LEU A 85 4.65 -0.97 -9.49
C LEU A 85 3.87 0.31 -9.86
N ARG A 86 4.54 1.46 -9.98
CA ARG A 86 3.91 2.70 -10.48
C ARG A 86 3.42 2.57 -11.92
N GLN A 87 4.18 1.89 -12.78
CA GLN A 87 3.80 1.69 -14.18
C GLN A 87 2.55 0.81 -14.28
N GLU A 88 2.52 -0.32 -13.55
CA GLU A 88 1.37 -1.23 -13.51
C GLU A 88 0.10 -0.55 -12.99
N LEU A 89 0.20 0.24 -11.92
CA LEU A 89 -0.94 0.96 -11.36
C LEU A 89 -1.48 2.06 -12.29
N ARG A 90 -0.59 2.71 -13.05
CA ARG A 90 -1.00 3.67 -14.09
C ARG A 90 -1.68 2.97 -15.26
N ALA A 91 -1.20 1.81 -15.70
CA ALA A 91 -1.83 1.04 -16.78
C ALA A 91 -3.22 0.52 -16.39
N THR A 92 -3.37 0.06 -15.14
CA THR A 92 -4.64 -0.45 -14.62
C THR A 92 -5.68 0.67 -14.44
N GLY A 93 -5.24 1.87 -14.02
CA GLY A 93 -6.13 3.04 -13.92
C GLY A 93 -6.36 3.82 -15.22
N ALA A 94 -5.68 3.45 -16.32
CA ALA A 94 -5.87 4.03 -17.64
C ALA A 94 -6.75 3.16 -18.56
N SER A 95 -7.12 1.95 -18.12
CA SER A 95 -8.13 1.13 -18.76
C SER A 95 -9.53 1.57 -18.32
N GLU A 96 -9.92 2.80 -18.64
CA GLU A 96 -11.30 3.31 -18.59
C GLU A 96 -11.61 4.06 -19.89
#